data_AF-A0A261EPR5-F1
#
_entry.id   AF-A0A261EPR5-F1
#
_cell.length_a   1.000
_cell.length_b   1.000
_cell.length_c   1.000
_cell.angle_alpha   90.00
_cell.angle_beta   90.00
_cell.angle_gamma   90.00
#
_symmetry.space_group_name_H-M   'P 1'
#
loop_
_entity.id
_entity.type
_entity.pdbx_description
1 polymer ?
#
loop_
_entity_poly.entity_id
_entity_poly.type
_entity_poly.pdbx_seq_one_letter_code
_entity_poly.pdbx_strand_id
1 'polypeptide(L)'
;MDGVVDADSRMQPERGQMVEYPCFGSGVPLLLDTPDLLMPRMMHGVGMLVQPVDDTAVGKDGMDDWLGERTLVSPLVSWVQPVLQGDEMLCGVDAMGWPLMHAPEGHEWDPDVESFDAWVLTHMVALILTGRVSEDASGSVFAPYEPHGVHVDDSQWGLAEEWVGEHGGQLMSVNMLRVIACAASGDVNVMPLCRGLVESWTDGSFDDSVDFLVGAGFEAARGLAADYELLTGVEFDVFAHIAAPEGVAS
;
A
#
# COMPACT_ATOMS: atom_id res chain seq x y z
N MET A 1 -24.64 -7.41 -9.17
CA MET A 1 -23.33 -6.86 -9.53
C MET A 1 -22.85 -7.72 -10.67
N ASP A 2 -23.19 -7.33 -11.89
CA ASP A 2 -22.75 -8.00 -13.11
C ASP A 2 -21.62 -7.14 -13.70
N GLY A 3 -20.41 -7.69 -13.87
CA GLY A 3 -19.35 -6.98 -14.61
C GLY A 3 -17.92 -7.08 -14.07
N VAL A 4 -17.68 -7.69 -12.91
CA VAL A 4 -16.30 -7.97 -12.45
C VAL A 4 -15.75 -9.13 -13.26
N VAL A 5 -14.63 -8.90 -13.94
CA VAL A 5 -13.94 -9.95 -14.69
C VAL A 5 -12.92 -10.61 -13.76
N ASP A 6 -13.03 -11.93 -13.66
CA ASP A 6 -12.03 -12.76 -12.99
C ASP A 6 -10.69 -12.63 -13.72
N ALA A 7 -9.65 -12.34 -12.94
CA ALA A 7 -8.25 -12.29 -13.34
C ALA A 7 -7.79 -13.56 -14.08
N ASP A 8 -8.48 -14.70 -13.95
CA ASP A 8 -8.13 -15.95 -14.63
C ASP A 8 -8.71 -16.07 -16.07
N SER A 9 -9.51 -15.09 -16.51
CA SER A 9 -10.04 -15.08 -17.87
C SER A 9 -9.00 -14.51 -18.85
N ARG A 10 -8.59 -15.30 -19.84
CA ARG A 10 -7.59 -14.95 -20.87
C ARG A 10 -8.02 -13.82 -21.83
N MET A 11 -8.95 -12.95 -21.45
CA MET A 11 -9.35 -11.77 -22.21
C MET A 11 -8.76 -10.53 -21.54
N GLN A 12 -8.05 -9.70 -22.31
CA GLN A 12 -7.63 -8.40 -21.81
C GLN A 12 -8.87 -7.55 -21.48
N PRO A 13 -8.96 -6.96 -20.27
CA PRO A 13 -10.03 -6.05 -19.91
C PRO A 13 -10.07 -4.87 -20.87
N GLU A 14 -11.27 -4.32 -21.10
CA GLU A 14 -11.39 -3.07 -21.83
C GLU A 14 -10.95 -1.90 -20.94
N ARG A 15 -10.43 -0.82 -21.54
CA ARG A 15 -10.08 0.39 -20.78
C ARG A 15 -11.27 0.90 -19.98
N GLY A 16 -11.06 1.18 -18.69
CA GLY A 16 -12.11 1.63 -17.76
C GLY A 16 -12.96 0.50 -17.17
N GLN A 17 -12.74 -0.75 -17.56
CA GLN A 17 -13.37 -1.90 -16.94
C GLN A 17 -12.84 -2.09 -15.53
N MET A 18 -13.73 -2.31 -14.56
CA MET A 18 -13.32 -2.59 -13.18
C MET A 18 -12.65 -3.97 -13.10
N VAL A 19 -11.46 -3.99 -12.53
CA VAL A 19 -10.64 -5.18 -12.31
C VAL A 19 -10.40 -5.34 -10.81
N GLU A 20 -10.39 -6.59 -10.36
CA GLU A 20 -9.99 -6.98 -9.02
C GLU A 20 -8.49 -7.29 -9.00
N TYR A 21 -7.78 -6.67 -8.06
CA TYR A 21 -6.36 -6.86 -7.80
C TYR A 21 -6.22 -7.49 -6.42
N PRO A 22 -6.28 -8.83 -6.34
CA PRO A 22 -6.30 -9.51 -5.05
C PRO A 22 -4.97 -9.35 -4.33
N CYS A 23 -5.04 -9.13 -3.01
CA CYS A 23 -3.89 -8.97 -2.11
C CYS A 23 -3.01 -7.71 -2.35
N PHE A 24 -3.50 -6.71 -3.10
CA PHE A 24 -2.77 -5.45 -3.30
C PHE A 24 -2.95 -4.44 -2.15
N GLY A 25 -3.93 -4.66 -1.27
CA GLY A 25 -4.20 -3.85 -0.08
C GLY A 25 -4.09 -4.65 1.23
N SER A 26 -4.35 -3.95 2.33
CA SER A 26 -4.24 -4.43 3.72
C SER A 26 -5.56 -4.90 4.34
N GLY A 27 -6.69 -4.64 3.69
CA GLY A 27 -8.03 -4.75 4.25
C GLY A 27 -8.51 -3.46 4.95
N VAL A 28 -7.64 -2.46 5.09
CA VAL A 28 -7.91 -1.19 5.79
C VAL A 28 -7.27 -0.05 4.99
N PRO A 29 -8.04 0.68 4.16
CA PRO A 29 -7.49 1.63 3.19
C PRO A 29 -6.43 2.55 3.78
N LEU A 30 -5.32 2.79 3.08
CA LEU A 30 -4.22 3.65 3.55
C LEU A 30 -3.46 3.19 4.81
N LEU A 31 -3.95 2.21 5.58
CA LEU A 31 -3.26 1.65 6.75
C LEU A 31 -2.50 0.38 6.41
N LEU A 32 -1.33 0.18 7.03
CA LEU A 32 -0.55 -1.05 6.87
C LEU A 32 -1.25 -2.25 7.53
N ASP A 33 -1.16 -3.41 6.88
CA ASP A 33 -1.50 -4.69 7.53
C ASP A 33 -0.43 -5.08 8.57
N THR A 34 -0.70 -6.09 9.39
CA THR A 34 0.35 -6.65 10.25
C THR A 34 1.48 -7.24 9.39
N PRO A 35 2.76 -7.15 9.80
CA PRO A 35 3.86 -7.57 8.94
C PRO A 35 3.80 -9.03 8.44
N ASP A 36 3.22 -9.93 9.21
CA ASP A 36 2.99 -11.34 8.83
C ASP A 36 1.98 -11.51 7.70
N LEU A 37 1.10 -10.54 7.47
CA LEU A 37 0.17 -10.51 6.35
C LEU A 37 0.67 -9.60 5.23
N LEU A 38 1.23 -8.44 5.59
CA LEU A 38 1.76 -7.44 4.65
C LEU A 38 2.83 -8.07 3.74
N MET A 39 3.86 -8.72 4.30
CA MET A 39 4.95 -9.25 3.49
C MET A 39 4.49 -10.35 2.53
N PRO A 40 3.73 -11.38 2.95
CA PRO A 40 3.20 -12.35 2.00
C PRO A 40 2.25 -11.76 0.95
N ARG A 41 1.41 -10.77 1.31
CA ARG A 41 0.53 -10.07 0.35
C ARG A 41 1.33 -9.31 -0.69
N MET A 42 2.35 -8.55 -0.27
CA MET A 42 3.27 -7.85 -1.17
C MET A 42 3.96 -8.83 -2.11
N MET A 43 4.57 -9.89 -1.58
CA MET A 43 5.24 -10.90 -2.39
C MET A 43 4.29 -11.64 -3.33
N HIS A 44 3.05 -11.91 -2.89
CA HIS A 44 2.03 -12.52 -3.73
C HIS A 44 1.58 -11.58 -4.84
N GLY A 45 1.25 -10.33 -4.52
CA GLY A 45 0.83 -9.31 -5.48
C GLY A 45 1.90 -9.05 -6.53
N VAL A 46 3.16 -8.84 -6.13
CA VAL A 46 4.28 -8.70 -7.08
C VAL A 46 4.53 -10.01 -7.85
N GLY A 47 4.40 -11.17 -7.22
CA GLY A 47 4.46 -12.46 -7.91
C GLY A 47 3.34 -12.68 -8.94
N MET A 48 2.20 -11.99 -8.81
CA MET A 48 1.15 -11.97 -9.83
C MET A 48 1.39 -10.92 -10.93
N LEU A 49 2.15 -9.86 -10.63
CA LEU A 49 2.54 -8.78 -11.56
C LEU A 49 3.65 -9.21 -12.50
N VAL A 50 4.55 -10.06 -12.02
CA VAL A 50 5.71 -10.48 -12.77
C VAL A 50 5.59 -11.98 -13.05
N GLN A 51 5.24 -12.31 -14.29
CA GLN A 51 5.62 -13.61 -14.81
C GLN A 51 7.10 -13.54 -15.16
N PRO A 52 8.00 -14.33 -14.52
CA PRO A 52 9.38 -14.38 -14.97
C PRO A 52 9.39 -14.73 -16.45
N VAL A 53 9.93 -13.83 -17.27
CA VAL A 53 10.30 -14.19 -18.64
C VAL A 53 11.22 -15.41 -18.48
N ASP A 54 10.94 -16.49 -19.20
CA ASP A 54 11.66 -17.78 -19.14
C ASP A 54 13.20 -17.66 -19.33
N ASP A 55 13.72 -16.46 -19.61
CA ASP A 55 15.12 -16.10 -19.82
C ASP A 55 15.73 -15.17 -18.74
N THR A 56 15.00 -14.72 -17.73
CA THR A 56 15.65 -14.05 -16.58
C THR A 56 16.44 -15.10 -15.79
N ALA A 57 17.75 -14.90 -15.65
CA ALA A 57 18.67 -15.82 -14.96
C ALA A 57 18.41 -15.96 -13.45
N VAL A 58 17.27 -15.48 -12.97
CA VAL A 58 16.83 -15.51 -11.58
C VAL A 58 16.22 -16.88 -11.35
N GLY A 59 17.06 -17.83 -10.91
CA GLY A 59 16.59 -19.13 -10.45
C GLY A 59 15.59 -18.99 -9.30
N LYS A 60 14.89 -20.07 -8.97
CA LYS A 60 13.89 -20.13 -7.88
C LYS A 60 14.40 -19.55 -6.54
N ASP A 61 15.70 -19.65 -6.28
CA ASP A 61 16.34 -19.17 -5.05
C ASP A 61 16.69 -17.67 -5.07
N GLY A 62 16.64 -17.01 -6.24
CA GLY A 62 16.86 -15.56 -6.37
C GLY A 62 15.58 -14.76 -6.58
N MET A 63 14.42 -15.42 -6.66
CA MET A 63 13.13 -14.77 -6.89
C MET A 63 12.74 -13.89 -5.70
N ASP A 64 12.98 -14.36 -4.47
CA ASP A 64 12.61 -13.61 -3.27
C ASP A 64 13.45 -12.33 -3.13
N ASP A 65 14.75 -12.42 -3.38
CA ASP A 65 15.65 -11.26 -3.39
C ASP A 65 15.27 -10.29 -4.52
N TRP A 66 14.95 -10.81 -5.70
CA TRP A 66 14.58 -10.01 -6.87
C TRP A 66 13.23 -9.30 -6.70
N LEU A 67 12.24 -9.94 -6.09
CA LEU A 67 10.96 -9.31 -5.74
C LEU A 67 11.15 -8.28 -4.63
N GLY A 68 12.00 -8.58 -3.63
CA GLY A 68 12.34 -7.67 -2.54
C GLY A 68 13.00 -6.37 -3.00
N GLU A 69 13.94 -6.45 -3.95
CA GLU A 69 14.59 -5.26 -4.55
C GLU A 69 13.63 -4.38 -5.37
N ARG A 70 12.45 -4.91 -5.72
CA ARG A 70 11.47 -4.29 -6.62
C ARG A 70 10.16 -3.91 -5.94
N THR A 71 10.13 -3.93 -4.61
CA THR A 71 8.93 -3.65 -3.83
C THR A 71 9.19 -2.48 -2.88
N LEU A 72 8.35 -1.44 -2.93
CA LEU A 72 8.41 -0.36 -1.96
C LEU A 72 7.78 -0.80 -0.63
N VAL A 73 8.55 -0.78 0.46
CA VAL A 73 8.06 -1.01 1.82
C VAL A 73 8.26 0.25 2.66
N SER A 74 7.18 0.98 2.92
CA SER A 74 7.20 2.25 3.63
C SER A 74 6.05 2.31 4.65
N PRO A 75 6.21 2.97 5.81
CA PRO A 75 5.11 3.20 6.73
C PRO A 75 4.05 4.15 6.14
N LEU A 76 4.35 4.82 5.03
CA LEU A 76 3.43 5.75 4.37
C LEU A 76 2.57 5.08 3.29
N VAL A 77 3.04 3.99 2.70
CA VAL A 77 2.44 3.34 1.54
C VAL A 77 1.91 1.97 1.92
N SER A 78 0.59 1.79 1.88
CA SER A 78 -0.10 0.56 2.29
C SER A 78 -0.49 -0.38 1.16
N TRP A 79 -0.45 0.10 -0.07
CA TRP A 79 -0.68 -0.74 -1.23
C TRP A 79 0.64 -1.24 -1.80
N VAL A 80 0.59 -2.43 -2.39
CA VAL A 80 1.75 -3.03 -3.04
C VAL A 80 2.13 -2.18 -4.26
N GLN A 81 3.28 -1.51 -4.18
CA GLN A 81 3.83 -0.73 -5.29
C GLN A 81 5.10 -1.42 -5.84
N PRO A 82 4.97 -2.21 -6.92
CA PRO A 82 6.14 -2.75 -7.61
C PRO A 82 6.88 -1.66 -8.39
N VAL A 83 8.18 -1.85 -8.57
CA VAL A 83 9.01 -1.09 -9.51
C VAL A 83 9.14 -1.91 -10.80
N LEU A 84 8.46 -1.51 -11.88
CA LEU A 84 8.47 -2.22 -13.17
C LEU A 84 9.66 -1.88 -14.07
N GLN A 85 9.96 -2.80 -14.99
CA GLN A 85 10.93 -2.67 -16.08
C GLN A 85 10.26 -2.64 -17.47
N GLY A 86 8.96 -2.91 -17.56
CA GLY A 86 8.12 -2.67 -18.73
C GLY A 86 7.77 -3.91 -19.57
N ASP A 87 8.07 -5.12 -19.09
CA ASP A 87 7.76 -6.40 -19.75
C ASP A 87 6.87 -7.33 -18.89
N GLU A 88 6.38 -6.82 -17.77
CA GLU A 88 5.65 -7.61 -16.78
C GLU A 88 4.13 -7.73 -17.08
N MET A 89 3.50 -8.79 -16.57
CA MET A 89 2.09 -9.16 -16.83
C MET A 89 1.35 -9.39 -15.52
N LEU A 90 0.23 -8.69 -15.32
CA LEU A 90 -0.63 -8.77 -14.13
C LEU A 90 -1.85 -9.65 -14.37
N CYS A 91 -1.92 -10.81 -13.73
CA CYS A 91 -3.09 -11.69 -13.81
C CYS A 91 -3.50 -12.00 -15.27
N GLY A 92 -2.54 -12.27 -16.17
CA GLY A 92 -2.83 -12.52 -17.59
C GLY A 92 -3.20 -11.28 -18.43
N VAL A 93 -3.17 -10.10 -17.82
CA VAL A 93 -3.33 -8.78 -18.43
C VAL A 93 -1.98 -8.06 -18.45
N ASP A 94 -1.80 -7.08 -19.33
CA ASP A 94 -0.63 -6.19 -19.27
C ASP A 94 -0.54 -5.52 -17.88
N ALA A 95 0.60 -5.61 -17.20
CA ALA A 95 0.79 -5.02 -15.87
C ALA A 95 0.66 -3.49 -15.87
N MET A 96 0.81 -2.87 -17.04
CA MET A 96 0.48 -1.47 -17.30
C MET A 96 -1.00 -1.14 -17.05
N GLY A 97 -1.85 -2.15 -16.90
CA GLY A 97 -3.26 -1.97 -16.56
C GLY A 97 -3.57 -1.41 -15.19
N TRP A 98 -2.70 -1.63 -14.21
CA TRP A 98 -2.96 -1.22 -12.83
C TRP A 98 -2.71 0.28 -12.69
N PRO A 99 -3.69 1.09 -12.22
CA PRO A 99 -3.59 2.55 -12.18
C PRO A 99 -2.34 3.11 -11.51
N LEU A 100 -1.81 2.45 -10.49
CA LEU A 100 -0.62 2.93 -9.77
C LEU A 100 0.70 2.60 -10.48
N MET A 101 0.67 1.81 -11.55
CA MET A 101 1.88 1.39 -12.28
C MET A 101 2.43 2.47 -13.20
N HIS A 102 1.62 3.49 -13.45
CA HIS A 102 1.97 4.63 -14.26
C HIS A 102 1.95 5.87 -13.41
N ALA A 103 2.89 6.77 -13.69
CA ALA A 103 2.65 8.15 -13.32
C ALA A 103 1.37 8.65 -14.00
N PRO A 104 0.47 9.33 -13.28
CA PRO A 104 -0.64 10.04 -13.90
C PRO A 104 -0.09 11.05 -14.91
N GLU A 105 -0.81 11.22 -16.03
CA GLU A 105 -0.38 12.14 -17.08
C GLU A 105 -0.22 13.57 -16.52
N GLY A 106 0.99 14.14 -16.62
CA GLY A 106 1.29 15.48 -16.12
C GLY A 106 1.68 15.57 -14.64
N HIS A 107 1.69 14.44 -13.92
CA HIS A 107 2.08 14.34 -12.51
C HIS A 107 3.20 13.32 -12.33
N GLU A 108 4.19 13.34 -13.24
CA GLU A 108 5.38 12.50 -13.14
C GLU A 108 6.18 12.81 -11.87
N TRP A 109 6.69 11.77 -11.22
CA TRP A 109 7.51 11.95 -10.03
C TRP A 109 8.80 12.71 -10.35
N ASP A 110 9.04 13.79 -9.61
CA ASP A 110 10.28 14.55 -9.62
C ASP A 110 11.02 14.37 -8.26
N PRO A 111 12.15 13.65 -8.22
CA PRO A 111 12.91 13.42 -7.00
C PRO A 111 13.49 14.70 -6.37
N ASP A 112 13.60 15.79 -7.13
CA ASP A 112 14.06 17.08 -6.62
C ASP A 112 12.94 17.86 -5.91
N VAL A 113 11.68 17.45 -6.08
CA VAL A 113 10.49 18.13 -5.53
C VAL A 113 9.94 17.40 -4.30
N GLU A 114 9.78 16.08 -4.36
CA GLU A 114 9.19 15.29 -3.28
C GLU A 114 9.76 13.87 -3.17
N SER A 115 9.58 13.24 -2.00
CA SER A 115 9.95 11.84 -1.82
C SER A 115 9.03 10.93 -2.63
N PHE A 116 9.57 9.79 -3.09
CA PHE A 116 8.78 8.81 -3.83
C PHE A 116 7.56 8.33 -3.02
N ASP A 117 7.72 8.10 -1.72
CA ASP A 117 6.63 7.66 -0.85
C ASP A 117 5.48 8.69 -0.77
N ALA A 118 5.82 9.99 -0.72
CA ALA A 118 4.82 11.06 -0.70
C ALA A 118 4.08 11.12 -2.03
N TRP A 119 4.81 11.04 -3.14
CA TRP A 119 4.21 11.00 -4.48
C TRP A 119 3.27 9.79 -4.66
N VAL A 120 3.70 8.60 -4.22
CA VAL A 120 2.85 7.39 -4.28
C VAL A 120 1.59 7.58 -3.43
N LEU A 121 1.72 8.09 -2.20
CA LEU A 121 0.55 8.35 -1.36
C LEU A 121 -0.39 9.38 -2.00
N THR A 122 0.13 10.45 -2.60
CA THR A 122 -0.66 11.45 -3.33
C THR A 122 -1.44 10.79 -4.46
N HIS A 123 -0.80 9.90 -5.23
CA HIS A 123 -1.46 9.15 -6.28
C HIS A 123 -2.59 8.26 -5.72
N MET A 124 -2.33 7.51 -4.64
CA MET A 124 -3.35 6.69 -3.97
C MET A 124 -4.56 7.52 -3.52
N VAL A 125 -4.30 8.65 -2.85
CA VAL A 125 -5.33 9.58 -2.36
C VAL A 125 -6.13 10.17 -3.53
N ALA A 126 -5.48 10.57 -4.61
CA ALA A 126 -6.16 11.08 -5.81
C ALA A 126 -7.12 10.04 -6.42
N LEU A 127 -6.70 8.78 -6.49
CA LEU A 127 -7.55 7.69 -6.98
C LEU A 127 -8.76 7.42 -6.08
N ILE A 128 -8.60 7.54 -4.76
CA ILE A 128 -9.71 7.42 -3.80
C ILE A 128 -10.67 8.63 -3.93
N LEU A 129 -10.14 9.85 -3.94
CA LEU A 129 -10.93 11.09 -4.08
C LEU A 129 -11.76 11.12 -5.36
N THR A 130 -11.23 10.55 -6.45
CA THR A 130 -11.93 10.46 -7.73
C THR A 130 -12.91 9.27 -7.81
N GLY A 131 -13.00 8.46 -6.75
CA GLY A 131 -13.86 7.27 -6.70
C GLY A 131 -13.44 6.17 -7.68
N ARG A 132 -12.18 6.18 -8.12
CA ARG A 132 -11.64 5.20 -9.07
C ARG A 132 -11.16 3.94 -8.37
N VAL A 133 -10.72 4.05 -7.12
CA VAL A 133 -10.21 2.91 -6.35
C VAL A 133 -11.03 2.70 -5.09
N SER A 134 -11.25 1.43 -4.78
CA SER A 134 -11.80 0.99 -3.50
C SER A 134 -11.09 -0.29 -3.05
N GLU A 135 -11.10 -0.55 -1.76
CA GLU A 135 -10.51 -1.74 -1.16
C GLU A 135 -11.55 -2.43 -0.29
N ASP A 136 -11.57 -3.76 -0.31
CA ASP A 136 -12.44 -4.55 0.57
C ASP A 136 -11.70 -5.05 1.82
N ALA A 137 -12.45 -5.62 2.76
CA ALA A 137 -11.90 -6.15 4.01
C ALA A 137 -10.96 -7.36 3.83
N SER A 138 -10.90 -7.95 2.63
CA SER A 138 -9.92 -9.00 2.32
C SER A 138 -8.58 -8.40 1.86
N GLY A 139 -8.51 -7.09 1.62
CA GLY A 139 -7.37 -6.37 1.04
C GLY A 139 -7.25 -6.60 -0.46
N SER A 140 -8.36 -6.92 -1.13
CA SER A 140 -8.44 -6.87 -2.58
C SER A 140 -8.77 -5.44 -2.99
N VAL A 141 -8.00 -4.91 -3.94
CA VAL A 141 -8.21 -3.56 -4.43
C VAL A 141 -8.93 -3.63 -5.77
N PHE A 142 -9.95 -2.80 -5.95
CA PHE A 142 -10.74 -2.74 -7.16
C PHE A 142 -10.45 -1.40 -7.84
N ALA A 143 -10.07 -1.44 -9.11
CA ALA A 143 -9.76 -0.24 -9.88
C ALA A 143 -10.06 -0.43 -11.38
N PRO A 144 -10.26 0.65 -12.15
CA PRO A 144 -10.38 0.55 -13.59
C PRO A 144 -9.06 0.13 -14.23
N TYR A 145 -9.14 -0.74 -15.23
CA TYR A 145 -8.02 -1.08 -16.11
C TYR A 145 -7.63 0.12 -16.97
N GLU A 146 -6.41 0.63 -16.82
CA GLU A 146 -5.93 1.87 -17.44
C GLU A 146 -4.53 1.67 -18.07
N PRO A 147 -4.42 0.96 -19.20
CA PRO A 147 -3.14 0.54 -19.82
C PRO A 147 -2.28 1.70 -20.37
N HIS A 148 -2.77 2.93 -20.27
CA HIS A 148 -2.09 4.13 -20.73
C HIS A 148 -1.97 5.16 -19.61
N GLY A 149 -2.09 4.73 -18.36
CA GLY A 149 -2.15 5.58 -17.19
C GLY A 149 -3.52 6.18 -16.94
N VAL A 150 -3.70 6.66 -15.70
CA VAL A 150 -4.88 7.39 -15.27
C VAL A 150 -4.71 8.88 -15.55
N HIS A 151 -5.80 9.49 -16.01
CA HIS A 151 -5.92 10.94 -16.03
C HIS A 151 -6.52 11.44 -14.70
N VAL A 152 -5.76 12.29 -14.00
CA VAL A 152 -6.20 13.03 -12.81
C VAL A 152 -6.08 14.52 -13.13
N ASP A 153 -7.17 15.27 -12.95
CA ASP A 153 -7.16 16.72 -13.18
C ASP A 153 -6.25 17.42 -12.16
N ASP A 154 -5.54 18.49 -12.54
CA ASP A 154 -4.66 19.27 -11.66
C ASP A 154 -5.34 19.68 -10.34
N SER A 155 -6.63 20.00 -10.39
CA SER A 155 -7.39 20.37 -9.19
C SER A 155 -7.61 19.19 -8.23
N GLN A 156 -7.74 17.97 -8.75
CA GLN A 156 -7.90 16.77 -7.94
C GLN A 156 -6.56 16.33 -7.38
N TRP A 157 -5.49 16.44 -8.18
CA TRP A 157 -4.13 16.19 -7.73
C TRP A 157 -3.75 17.15 -6.60
N GLY A 158 -3.99 18.46 -6.77
CA GLY A 158 -3.70 19.44 -5.74
C GLY A 158 -4.47 19.22 -4.42
N LEU A 159 -5.70 18.70 -4.47
CA LEU A 159 -6.43 18.30 -3.26
C LEU A 159 -5.80 17.07 -2.59
N ALA A 160 -5.29 16.12 -3.37
CA ALA A 160 -4.58 14.97 -2.84
C ALA A 160 -3.25 15.40 -2.20
N GLU A 161 -2.49 16.30 -2.84
CA GLU A 161 -1.25 16.86 -2.29
C GLU A 161 -1.48 17.60 -0.98
N GLU A 162 -2.54 18.42 -0.91
CA GLU A 162 -2.93 19.13 0.32
C GLU A 162 -3.22 18.13 1.44
N TRP A 163 -4.06 17.12 1.16
CA TRP A 163 -4.37 16.08 2.14
C TRP A 163 -3.11 15.32 2.60
N VAL A 164 -2.22 14.95 1.68
CA VAL A 164 -0.97 14.25 2.01
C VAL A 164 -0.02 15.14 2.82
N GLY A 165 0.07 16.42 2.48
CA GLY A 165 0.87 17.39 3.23
C GLY A 165 0.38 17.57 4.67
N GLU A 166 -0.93 17.52 4.89
CA GLU A 166 -1.55 17.64 6.22
C GLU A 166 -1.47 16.34 7.03
N HIS A 167 -1.67 15.18 6.38
CA HIS A 167 -1.94 13.92 7.07
C HIS A 167 -0.87 12.84 6.91
N GLY A 168 0.05 12.96 5.95
CA GLY A 168 1.05 11.92 5.66
C GLY A 168 1.91 11.55 6.88
N GLY A 169 2.35 12.54 7.66
CA GLY A 169 3.10 12.30 8.90
C GLY A 169 2.29 11.60 9.99
N GLN A 170 0.98 11.87 10.05
CA GLN A 170 0.06 11.19 10.97
C GLN A 170 -0.13 9.73 10.54
N LEU A 171 -0.34 9.49 9.24
CA LEU A 171 -0.50 8.16 8.67
C LEU A 171 0.73 7.28 8.94
N MET A 172 1.93 7.82 8.71
CA MET A 172 3.19 7.15 9.04
C MET A 172 3.25 6.74 10.53
N SER A 173 2.88 7.66 11.43
CA SER A 173 2.90 7.40 12.88
C SER A 173 1.89 6.33 13.28
N VAL A 174 0.70 6.33 12.68
CA VAL A 174 -0.34 5.30 12.90
C VAL A 174 0.13 3.94 12.40
N ASN A 175 0.74 3.88 11.22
CA ASN A 175 1.25 2.63 10.65
C ASN A 175 2.43 2.06 11.44
N MET A 176 3.33 2.90 11.97
CA MET A 176 4.35 2.46 12.93
C MET A 176 3.72 1.90 14.21
N LEU A 177 2.71 2.57 14.77
CA LEU A 177 1.97 2.07 15.94
C LEU A 177 1.35 0.69 15.66
N ARG A 178 0.77 0.48 14.47
CA ARG A 178 0.20 -0.81 14.06
C ARG A 178 1.25 -1.92 14.05
N VAL A 179 2.43 -1.66 13.48
CA VAL A 179 3.56 -2.61 13.47
C VAL A 179 4.06 -2.91 14.90
N ILE A 180 4.16 -1.89 15.75
CA ILE A 180 4.55 -2.05 17.17
C ILE A 180 3.50 -2.87 17.93
N ALA A 181 2.21 -2.60 17.72
CA ALA A 181 1.13 -3.34 18.36
C ALA A 181 1.14 -4.83 17.94
N CYS A 182 1.43 -5.12 16.67
CA CYS A 182 1.65 -6.47 16.20
C CYS A 182 2.84 -7.14 16.93
N ALA A 183 3.97 -6.44 17.08
CA ALA A 183 5.12 -6.98 17.85
C ALA A 183 4.76 -7.28 19.31
N ALA A 184 3.93 -6.44 19.92
CA ALA A 184 3.47 -6.59 21.31
C ALA A 184 2.52 -7.79 21.52
N SER A 185 1.96 -8.37 20.46
CA SER A 185 1.15 -9.60 20.55
C SER A 185 1.94 -10.80 21.06
N GLY A 186 3.28 -10.75 21.00
CA GLY A 186 4.18 -11.77 21.52
C GLY A 186 4.40 -12.96 20.58
N ASP A 187 3.97 -12.87 19.32
CA ASP A 187 4.35 -13.87 18.32
C ASP A 187 5.85 -13.77 17.99
N VAL A 188 6.61 -14.73 18.50
CA VAL A 188 8.06 -14.83 18.34
C VAL A 188 8.50 -14.97 16.88
N ASN A 189 7.62 -15.39 15.97
CA ASN A 189 7.93 -15.50 14.55
C ASN A 189 7.81 -14.15 13.82
N VAL A 190 6.95 -13.26 14.31
CA VAL A 190 6.65 -11.97 13.66
C VAL A 190 7.48 -10.83 14.25
N MET A 191 7.85 -10.94 15.53
CA MET A 191 8.68 -9.96 16.22
C MET A 191 9.95 -9.51 15.47
N PRO A 192 10.77 -10.40 14.88
CA PRO A 192 11.96 -9.97 14.14
C PRO A 192 11.63 -9.12 12.92
N LEU A 193 10.52 -9.42 12.24
CA LEU A 193 10.04 -8.68 11.07
C LEU A 193 9.52 -7.30 11.48
N CYS A 194 8.68 -7.21 12.51
CA CYS A 194 8.20 -5.93 13.02
C CYS A 194 9.37 -5.02 13.44
N ARG A 195 10.34 -5.58 14.18
CA ARG A 195 11.54 -4.85 14.59
C ARG A 195 12.33 -4.37 13.39
N GLY A 196 12.58 -5.25 12.41
CA GLY A 196 13.34 -4.89 11.20
C GLY A 196 12.70 -3.76 10.39
N LEU A 197 11.37 -3.75 10.28
CA LEU A 197 10.64 -2.66 9.60
C LEU A 197 10.76 -1.33 10.35
N VAL A 198 10.51 -1.32 11.66
CA VAL A 198 10.62 -0.05 12.40
C VAL A 198 12.06 0.44 12.43
N GLU A 199 13.05 -0.46 12.63
CA GLU A 199 14.47 -0.10 12.57
C GLU A 199 14.88 0.49 11.21
N SER A 200 14.34 -0.03 10.10
CA SER A 200 14.62 0.51 8.76
C SER A 200 13.98 1.89 8.54
N TRP A 201 12.86 2.20 9.21
CA TRP A 201 12.17 3.48 9.09
C TRP A 201 12.62 4.55 10.10
N THR A 202 13.25 4.14 11.21
CA THR A 202 13.68 5.04 12.29
C THR A 202 15.21 5.12 12.44
N ASP A 203 15.94 4.86 11.35
CA ASP A 203 17.42 4.85 11.31
C ASP A 203 18.07 4.01 12.44
N GLY A 204 17.45 2.87 12.79
CA GLY A 204 17.99 1.88 13.73
C GLY A 204 17.75 2.14 15.23
N SER A 205 16.92 3.13 15.60
CA SER A 205 16.71 3.54 17.01
C SER A 205 15.48 2.93 17.73
N PHE A 206 15.20 1.64 17.51
CA PHE A 206 13.94 1.01 17.99
C PHE A 206 13.74 1.02 19.52
N ASP A 207 14.74 0.60 20.30
CA ASP A 207 14.51 0.31 21.74
C ASP A 207 14.29 1.55 22.61
N ASP A 208 14.93 2.69 22.32
CA ASP A 208 14.78 3.93 23.11
C ASP A 208 13.55 4.77 22.67
N SER A 209 12.89 4.39 21.58
CA SER A 209 11.82 5.17 20.94
C SER A 209 10.43 4.55 21.03
N VAL A 210 10.27 3.29 21.45
CA VAL A 210 8.96 2.60 21.41
C VAL A 210 7.86 3.38 22.14
N ASP A 211 8.08 3.81 23.39
CA ASP A 211 7.08 4.56 24.15
C ASP A 211 6.72 5.89 23.47
N PHE A 212 7.70 6.54 22.86
CA PHE A 212 7.50 7.76 22.09
C PHE A 212 6.69 7.49 20.81
N LEU A 213 7.03 6.45 20.05
CA LEU A 213 6.34 6.05 18.83
C LEU A 213 4.89 5.64 19.11
N VAL A 214 4.66 4.92 20.21
CA VAL A 214 3.31 4.55 20.66
C VAL A 214 2.50 5.81 21.02
N GLY A 215 3.09 6.73 21.80
CA GLY A 215 2.45 7.99 22.16
C GLY A 215 2.12 8.85 20.93
N ALA A 216 3.08 9.00 20.01
CA ALA A 216 2.91 9.73 18.76
C ALA A 216 1.85 9.09 17.86
N GLY A 217 1.82 7.76 17.74
CA GLY A 217 0.82 7.04 16.98
C GLY A 217 -0.60 7.23 17.51
N PHE A 218 -0.80 7.22 18.84
CA PHE A 218 -2.10 7.51 19.42
C PHE A 218 -2.56 8.96 19.23
N GLU A 219 -1.63 9.91 19.32
CA GLU A 219 -1.94 11.32 19.03
C GLU A 219 -2.30 11.52 17.56
N ALA A 220 -1.52 10.91 16.66
CA ALA A 220 -1.77 10.92 15.22
C ALA A 220 -3.12 10.28 14.87
N ALA A 221 -3.44 9.12 15.45
CA ALA A 221 -4.72 8.45 15.25
C ALA A 221 -5.92 9.35 15.60
N ARG A 222 -5.86 10.06 16.73
CA ARG A 222 -6.93 11.00 17.11
C ARG A 222 -7.06 12.17 16.14
N GLY A 223 -5.94 12.66 15.61
CA GLY A 223 -5.91 13.75 14.64
C GLY A 223 -6.40 13.32 13.25
N LEU A 224 -6.14 12.08 12.85
CA LEU A 224 -6.41 11.56 11.52
C LEU A 224 -7.85 11.03 11.35
N ALA A 225 -8.47 10.54 12.43
CA ALA A 225 -9.70 9.75 12.36
C ALA A 225 -10.81 10.36 11.48
N ALA A 226 -11.17 11.63 11.71
CA ALA A 226 -12.29 12.26 11.00
C ALA A 226 -12.01 12.42 9.50
N ASP A 227 -10.81 12.88 9.14
CA ASP A 227 -10.44 13.14 7.75
C ASP A 227 -10.17 11.84 6.99
N TYR A 228 -9.69 10.80 7.68
CA TYR A 228 -9.59 9.45 7.15
C TYR A 228 -10.97 8.87 6.78
N GLU A 229 -11.95 8.94 7.70
CA GLU A 229 -13.30 8.42 7.46
C GLU A 229 -13.98 9.21 6.32
N LEU A 230 -13.72 10.51 6.24
CA LEU A 230 -14.21 11.36 5.16
C LEU A 230 -13.62 10.96 3.80
N LEU A 231 -12.31 10.69 3.74
CA LEU A 231 -11.61 10.30 2.52
C LEU A 231 -12.00 8.91 2.06
N THR A 232 -12.00 7.93 2.97
CA THR A 232 -12.11 6.50 2.64
C THR A 232 -13.54 5.97 2.69
N GLY A 233 -14.44 6.64 3.44
CA GLY A 233 -15.78 6.16 3.72
C GLY A 233 -15.83 4.93 4.63
N VAL A 234 -14.72 4.55 5.27
CA VAL A 234 -14.58 3.40 6.16
C VAL A 234 -14.36 3.89 7.60
N GLU A 235 -14.98 3.21 8.58
CA GLU A 235 -14.78 3.49 10.00
C GLU A 235 -13.28 3.38 10.37
N PHE A 236 -12.77 4.38 11.09
CA PHE A 236 -11.36 4.40 11.46
C PHE A 236 -11.10 3.55 12.70
N ASP A 237 -10.70 2.30 12.47
CA ASP A 237 -10.20 1.39 13.51
C ASP A 237 -8.69 1.12 13.33
N VAL A 238 -7.90 1.80 14.16
CA VAL A 238 -6.43 1.69 14.19
C VAL A 238 -5.95 0.26 14.43
N PHE A 239 -6.74 -0.58 15.10
CA PHE A 239 -6.35 -1.96 15.42
C PHE A 239 -7.18 -2.99 14.66
N ALA A 240 -7.90 -2.58 13.63
CA ALA A 240 -8.57 -3.51 12.72
C ALA A 240 -7.57 -4.56 12.22
N HIS A 241 -7.95 -5.83 12.38
CA HIS A 241 -7.18 -7.03 12.04
C HIS A 241 -5.90 -7.28 12.88
N ILE A 242 -5.64 -6.46 13.90
CA ILE A 242 -4.55 -6.67 14.87
C ILE A 242 -5.15 -7.24 16.15
N ALA A 243 -4.54 -8.30 16.71
CA ALA A 243 -4.87 -8.71 18.06
C ALA A 243 -4.50 -7.56 19.03
N ALA A 244 -5.50 -6.91 19.62
CA ALA A 244 -5.27 -5.79 20.52
C ALA A 244 -4.31 -6.22 21.66
N PRO A 245 -3.25 -5.44 21.98
CA PRO A 245 -2.40 -5.74 23.11
C PRO A 245 -3.22 -5.79 24.39
N GLU A 246 -3.07 -6.83 25.22
CA GLU A 246 -3.75 -6.90 26.51
C GLU A 246 -3.46 -5.62 27.32
N GLY A 247 -4.50 -4.84 27.63
CA GLY A 247 -4.39 -3.63 28.44
C GLY A 247 -4.46 -2.30 27.69
N VAL A 248 -4.60 -2.31 26.37
CA VAL A 248 -4.91 -1.12 25.57
C VAL A 248 -6.39 -1.16 25.19
N ALA A 249 -7.26 -0.96 26.18
CA ALA A 249 -8.69 -0.76 25.94
C ALA A 249 -9.11 0.61 26.50
N SER A 250 -9.76 1.37 25.61
CA SER A 250 -10.40 2.70 25.74
C SER A 250 -9.49 3.91 25.93
#